data_AF-A0AAW1CZ03-F1
#
_entry.id   AF-A0AAW1CZ03-F1
#
_cell.length_a   1.000
_cell.length_b   1.000
_cell.length_c   1.000
_cell.angle_alpha   90.00
_cell.angle_beta   90.00
_cell.angle_gamma   90.00
#
_symmetry.space_group_name_H-M   'P 1'
#
loop_
_entity.id
_entity.type
_entity.pdbx_description
1 polymer ?
#
loop_
_entity_poly.entity_id
_entity_poly.type
_entity_poly.pdbx_seq_one_letter_code
_entity_poly.pdbx_strand_id
1 'polypeptide(L)'
;MPFFNFFTKVVPSVKAQEDDDELVDPQDTLRAECAPKCTSYKEKLDKCNDRVNSRSQTTETCMEELFDYLHCVDGCVAKTLFTKLK
;
A
#
# COMPACT_ATOMS: atom_id res chain seq x y z
N MET A 1 -16.37 -19.72 -32.97
CA MET A 1 -16.66 -19.74 -31.52
C MET A 1 -17.42 -18.46 -31.16
N PRO A 2 -18.76 -18.46 -31.24
CA PRO A 2 -19.60 -17.27 -31.14
C PRO A 2 -20.04 -16.96 -29.69
N PHE A 3 -19.39 -17.57 -28.70
CA PHE A 3 -19.84 -17.55 -27.30
C PHE A 3 -19.42 -16.29 -26.54
N PHE A 4 -18.33 -15.63 -26.95
CA PHE A 4 -17.77 -14.46 -26.27
C PHE A 4 -18.53 -13.15 -26.52
N ASN A 5 -19.31 -13.07 -27.60
CA ASN A 5 -19.96 -11.83 -28.03
C ASN A 5 -21.29 -11.54 -27.31
N PHE A 6 -21.79 -12.51 -26.55
CA PHE A 6 -23.02 -12.39 -25.77
C PHE A 6 -22.76 -11.81 -24.37
N PHE A 7 -21.62 -12.17 -23.75
CA PHE A 7 -21.29 -11.75 -22.38
C PHE A 7 -20.97 -10.26 -22.25
N THR A 8 -20.38 -9.64 -23.28
CA THR A 8 -20.03 -8.20 -23.27
C THR A 8 -21.23 -7.26 -23.43
N LYS A 9 -22.40 -7.75 -23.89
CA LYS A 9 -23.62 -6.92 -24.06
C LYS A 9 -24.49 -6.84 -22.81
N VAL A 10 -24.27 -7.71 -21.82
CA VAL A 10 -25.16 -7.86 -20.65
C VAL A 10 -24.53 -7.26 -19.38
N VAL A 11 -23.23 -6.97 -19.37
CA VAL A 11 -22.57 -6.37 -18.21
C VAL A 11 -22.73 -4.84 -18.27
N PRO A 12 -23.46 -4.22 -17.33
CA PRO A 12 -23.45 -2.77 -17.19
C PRO A 12 -22.04 -2.37 -16.76
N SER A 13 -21.32 -1.67 -17.64
CA SER A 13 -20.06 -1.02 -17.27
C SER A 13 -20.42 0.19 -16.40
N VAL A 14 -20.25 0.04 -15.09
CA VAL A 14 -20.35 1.16 -14.15
C VAL A 14 -19.18 2.08 -14.45
N LYS A 15 -19.44 3.19 -15.14
CA LYS A 15 -18.47 4.28 -15.22
C LYS A 15 -18.43 4.94 -13.85
N ALA A 16 -17.29 4.83 -13.17
CA ALA A 16 -16.99 5.69 -12.03
C ALA A 16 -17.15 7.14 -12.51
N GLN A 17 -17.86 7.96 -11.72
CA GLN A 17 -18.03 9.38 -12.02
C GLN A 17 -16.64 10.03 -12.16
N GLU A 18 -16.39 10.62 -13.33
CA GLU A 18 -15.25 11.50 -13.63
C GLU A 18 -15.42 12.83 -12.87
N ASP A 19 -15.43 12.78 -11.54
CA ASP A 19 -15.08 13.96 -10.74
C ASP A 19 -13.54 13.98 -10.70
N ASP A 20 -12.97 14.52 -11.78
CA ASP A 20 -11.55 14.64 -12.13
C ASP A 20 -10.81 15.69 -11.29
N ASP A 21 -11.28 15.94 -10.06
CA ASP A 21 -10.48 16.59 -9.02
C ASP A 21 -9.57 15.50 -8.48
N GLU A 22 -8.29 15.52 -8.84
CA GLU A 22 -7.23 14.58 -8.41
C GLU A 22 -7.42 14.17 -6.94
N LEU A 23 -8.13 13.06 -6.71
CA LEU A 23 -8.58 12.65 -5.39
C LEU A 23 -7.38 12.04 -4.67
N VAL A 24 -6.57 12.88 -4.03
CA VAL A 24 -5.39 12.47 -3.28
C VAL A 24 -5.83 11.72 -2.03
N ASP A 25 -5.37 10.47 -1.87
CA ASP A 25 -5.62 9.68 -0.66
C ASP A 25 -4.98 10.37 0.56
N PRO A 26 -5.78 10.80 1.56
CA PRO A 26 -5.25 11.35 2.80
C PRO A 26 -4.33 10.38 3.54
N GLN A 27 -4.49 9.06 3.34
CA GLN A 27 -3.61 8.06 3.92
C GLN A 27 -2.19 8.15 3.35
N ASP A 28 -2.04 8.28 2.03
CA ASP A 28 -0.73 8.32 1.37
C ASP A 28 0.08 9.56 1.80
N THR A 29 -0.58 10.71 1.86
CA THR A 29 0.03 11.95 2.35
C THR A 29 0.51 11.82 3.80
N LEU A 30 -0.34 11.28 4.69
CA LEU A 30 0.02 11.07 6.09
C LEU A 30 1.13 10.01 6.27
N ARG A 31 1.13 8.95 5.46
CA ARG A 31 2.21 7.95 5.48
C ARG A 31 3.55 8.59 5.09
N ALA A 32 3.57 9.47 4.08
CA ALA A 32 4.77 10.21 3.69
C ALA A 32 5.26 11.15 4.80
N GLU A 33 4.37 11.85 5.49
CA GLU A 33 4.70 12.70 6.64
C GLU A 33 5.20 11.91 7.87
N CYS A 34 4.69 10.69 8.06
CA CYS A 34 5.05 9.83 9.18
C CYS A 34 6.31 8.98 8.93
N ALA A 35 6.66 8.69 7.67
CA ALA A 35 7.82 7.86 7.32
C ALA A 35 9.16 8.33 7.93
N PRO A 36 9.49 9.65 8.00
CA PRO A 36 10.73 10.13 8.61
C PRO A 36 10.88 9.80 10.11
N LYS A 37 9.78 9.52 10.82
CA LYS A 37 9.80 9.16 12.25
C LYS A 37 10.18 7.69 12.49
N CYS A 38 10.12 6.87 11.43
CA CYS A 38 10.28 5.42 11.49
C CYS A 38 11.48 4.94 10.65
N THR A 39 12.46 5.83 10.40
CA THR A 39 13.64 5.55 9.57
C THR A 39 14.46 4.36 10.06
N SER A 40 14.63 4.20 11.37
CA SER A 40 15.38 3.08 11.94
C SER A 40 14.76 1.72 11.59
N TYR A 41 13.44 1.60 11.60
CA TYR A 41 12.73 0.39 11.19
C TYR A 41 12.77 0.19 9.68
N LYS A 42 12.68 1.29 8.92
CA LYS A 42 12.83 1.25 7.46
C LYS A 42 14.22 0.73 7.05
N GLU A 43 15.28 1.19 7.69
CA GLU A 43 16.64 0.70 7.44
C GLU A 43 16.80 -0.79 7.74
N LYS A 44 16.15 -1.31 8.79
CA LYS A 44 16.17 -2.76 9.10
C LYS A 44 15.45 -3.56 8.03
N LEU A 45 14.28 -3.09 7.61
CA LEU A 45 13.51 -3.70 6.52
C LEU A 45 14.32 -3.73 5.22
N ASP A 46 15.00 -2.63 4.87
CA ASP A 46 15.81 -2.56 3.66
C ASP A 46 17.01 -3.51 3.73
N LYS A 47 17.69 -3.59 4.88
CA LYS A 47 18.76 -4.59 5.11
C LYS A 47 18.27 -6.03 5.00
N CYS A 48 17.04 -6.31 5.44
CA CYS A 48 16.45 -7.64 5.25
C CYS A 48 16.17 -7.89 3.76
N ASN A 49 15.57 -6.94 3.06
CA ASN A 49 15.27 -7.05 1.63
C ASN A 49 16.54 -7.32 0.82
N ASP A 50 17.64 -6.62 1.09
CA ASP A 50 18.93 -6.84 0.43
C ASP A 50 19.46 -8.27 0.68
N ARG A 51 19.28 -8.80 1.90
CA ARG A 51 19.70 -10.15 2.27
C ARG A 51 18.86 -11.23 1.59
N VAL A 52 17.54 -11.03 1.50
CA VAL A 52 16.63 -11.96 0.82
C VAL A 52 16.86 -11.94 -0.69
N ASN A 53 16.99 -10.75 -1.29
CA ASN A 53 17.20 -10.60 -2.73
C ASN A 53 18.58 -11.08 -3.20
N SER A 54 19.60 -11.07 -2.33
CA SER A 54 20.94 -11.57 -2.66
C SER A 54 21.05 -13.10 -2.64
N ARG A 55 20.06 -13.82 -2.09
CA ARG A 55 20.06 -15.29 -1.98
C ARG A 55 19.15 -15.93 -3.01
N SER A 56 19.69 -16.85 -3.81
CA SER A 56 18.92 -17.58 -4.83
C SER A 56 17.99 -18.65 -4.25
N GLN A 57 18.28 -19.17 -3.05
CA GLN A 57 17.47 -20.16 -2.34
C GLN A 57 17.49 -19.83 -0.85
N THR A 58 16.46 -19.14 -0.38
CA THR A 58 16.27 -18.81 1.04
C THR A 58 14.81 -19.00 1.43
N THR A 59 14.56 -19.43 2.66
CA THR A 59 13.22 -19.47 3.27
C THR A 59 12.98 -18.26 4.17
N GLU A 60 13.94 -17.35 4.23
CA GLU A 60 13.86 -16.12 5.01
C GLU A 60 12.84 -15.15 4.42
N THR A 61 12.04 -14.51 5.29
CA THR A 61 11.03 -13.53 4.92
C THR A 61 11.17 -12.28 5.79
N CYS A 62 11.07 -11.09 5.19
CA CYS A 62 11.16 -9.81 5.92
C CYS A 62 9.85 -9.36 6.58
N MET A 63 9.00 -10.32 6.97
CA MET A 63 7.67 -10.03 7.51
C MET A 63 7.75 -9.39 8.90
N GLU A 64 8.71 -9.79 9.73
CA GLU A 64 8.94 -9.21 11.04
C GLU A 64 9.29 -7.72 10.92
N GLU A 65 10.31 -7.40 10.12
CA GLU A 65 10.77 -6.02 9.92
C GLU A 65 9.70 -5.16 9.23
N LEU A 66 8.88 -5.77 8.37
CA LEU A 66 7.72 -5.11 7.77
C LEU A 66 6.69 -4.73 8.82
N PHE A 67 6.31 -5.66 9.71
CA PHE A 67 5.34 -5.38 10.76
C PHE A 67 5.85 -4.34 11.76
N ASP A 68 7.14 -4.37 12.10
CA ASP A 68 7.77 -3.35 12.94
C ASP A 68 7.67 -1.95 12.32
N TYR A 69 8.00 -1.84 11.02
CA TYR A 69 7.91 -0.58 10.30
C TYR A 69 6.46 -0.08 10.21
N LEU A 70 5.53 -0.95 9.84
CA LEU A 70 4.10 -0.64 9.75
C LEU A 70 3.54 -0.21 11.10
N HIS A 71 3.89 -0.91 12.18
CA HIS A 71 3.43 -0.57 13.53
C HIS A 71 3.82 0.88 13.90
N CYS A 72 5.06 1.28 13.58
CA CYS A 72 5.51 2.65 13.80
C CYS A 72 4.76 3.67 12.94
N VAL A 73 4.63 3.42 11.63
CA VAL A 73 3.99 4.35 10.70
C VAL A 73 2.49 4.47 11.00
N ASP A 74 1.81 3.35 11.18
CA ASP A 74 0.37 3.32 11.45
C ASP A 74 0.05 3.92 12.83
N GLY A 75 0.92 3.73 13.83
CA GLY A 75 0.81 4.42 15.12
C GLY A 75 0.90 5.96 15.02
N CYS A 76 1.58 6.47 13.99
CA CYS A 76 1.62 7.90 13.68
C CYS A 76 0.37 8.34 12.88
N VAL A 77 0.03 7.62 11.82
CA VAL A 77 -1.09 7.94 10.89
C VAL A 77 -2.46 7.85 11.59
N ALA A 78 -2.65 6.88 12.48
CA ALA A 78 -3.92 6.65 13.17
C ALA A 78 -4.42 7.87 13.98
N LYS A 79 -3.51 8.78 14.37
CA LYS A 79 -3.84 9.99 15.14
C LYS A 79 -4.61 11.03 14.32
N THR A 80 -4.43 11.04 13.00
CA THR A 80 -4.94 12.09 12.11
C THR A 80 -5.83 11.55 10.99
N LEU A 81 -5.65 10.30 10.57
CA LEU A 81 -6.34 9.74 9.40
C LEU A 81 -7.87 9.86 9.50
N PHE A 82 -8.47 9.42 10.61
CA PHE A 82 -9.93 9.45 10.78
C PHE A 82 -10.52 10.86 10.88
N THR A 83 -9.70 11.90 11.08
CA THR A 83 -10.18 13.29 11.03
C THR A 83 -10.33 13.82 9.60
N LYS A 84 -9.70 13.14 8.63
CA LYS A 84 -9.73 13.49 7.19
C LYS A 84 -10.78 12.69 6.41
N LEU A 85 -11.24 11.58 6.97
CA LEU A 85 -12.29 10.73 6.41
C LEU A 85 -13.68 11.26 6.83
N LYS A 86 -14.63 11.25 5.89
CA LYS A 86 -16.04 11.63 6.12
C LYS A 86 -16.93 10.41 6.17
#